data_AF-A0A6J2X5D8-F1
#
_entry.id   AF-A0A6J2X5D8-F1
#
_cell.length_a   1.000
_cell.length_b   1.000
_cell.length_c   1.000
_cell.angle_alpha   90.00
_cell.angle_beta   90.00
_cell.angle_gamma   90.00
#
_symmetry.space_group_name_H-M   'P 1'
#
loop_
_entity.id
_entity.type
_entity.pdbx_description
1 polymer ?
#
loop_
_entity_poly.entity_id
_entity_poly.type
_entity_poly.pdbx_seq_one_letter_code
_entity_poly.pdbx_strand_id
1 'polypeptide(L)'
;MLKAVIFLVIAGVCLAEIELPTNLNLNSLDDIPFVKDRCEKKGSTDTYERIKQAANETRTCLEGKINPIQVKSELDEAKKTGSMDEVFGKYCKKRPEIKDCILKTVNISKECLEESEKSALDNAIRIIDEILDFACFRDGDRLAMFVAEGGLECINSRTEKVQECVNSTLKIDTSSFSLSTFSSHIPSLSIDKEKCDNFAKIQECVVTDLETNCKDTTPANIVDALFKFVKKTTCKNIKRRRSVSRSIIKLDIEKQLSKIVDISSISEKLQTGCTKNGGDNALGDLWYSLNETKNCFGQYKFLSTPKNEFLGAIRNCTSKLVQAMENCLADDAKYYPSFFVNSVLSLVEFGYDNHADALRISPDNGIIYCLQRLKYEHAEKKLAHCKSMQGFILSDFATFKVPTKNEICQSTSDFADCLTKTVKETCAPDIQIDTLLANFKSASIKACK
;
A
#
# COMPACT_ATOMS: atom_id res chain seq x y z
N MET A 1 27.15 9.81 9.72
CA MET A 1 25.96 8.97 9.48
C MET A 1 24.65 9.74 9.56
N LEU A 2 24.28 10.34 10.70
CA LEU A 2 23.11 11.25 10.77
C LEU A 2 23.21 12.41 9.76
N LYS A 3 24.43 12.94 9.53
CA LYS A 3 24.71 13.94 8.48
C LYS A 3 24.35 13.47 7.07
N ALA A 4 24.61 12.22 6.71
CA ALA A 4 24.36 11.70 5.35
C ALA A 4 22.90 11.31 5.15
N VAL A 5 22.24 10.78 6.19
CA VAL A 5 20.80 10.48 6.16
C VAL A 5 19.99 11.77 6.17
N ILE A 6 20.36 12.78 6.98
CA ILE A 6 19.77 14.12 6.92
C ILE A 6 20.09 14.79 5.58
N PHE A 7 21.30 14.65 5.04
CA PHE A 7 21.64 15.17 3.70
C PHE A 7 20.78 14.52 2.62
N LEU A 8 20.53 13.20 2.63
CA LEU A 8 19.59 12.55 1.70
C LEU A 8 18.12 12.93 1.93
N VAL A 9 17.73 13.15 3.18
CA VAL A 9 16.37 13.57 3.59
C VAL A 9 16.08 15.02 3.20
N ILE A 10 17.06 15.91 3.35
CA ILE A 10 16.95 17.35 3.04
C ILE A 10 17.26 17.61 1.56
N ALA A 11 18.30 17.00 1.00
CA ALA A 11 18.62 17.09 -0.43
C ALA A 11 17.64 16.30 -1.31
N GLY A 12 16.73 15.48 -0.76
CA GLY A 12 15.62 14.92 -1.55
C GLY A 12 14.46 15.89 -1.73
N VAL A 13 14.34 16.91 -0.87
CA VAL A 13 13.12 17.72 -0.72
C VAL A 13 13.38 19.22 -0.93
N CYS A 14 14.59 19.67 -0.61
CA CYS A 14 15.03 21.04 -0.72
C CYS A 14 16.45 21.02 -1.26
N LEU A 15 16.58 21.06 -2.58
CA LEU A 15 17.88 21.24 -3.19
C LEU A 15 18.07 22.69 -3.60
N ALA A 16 18.88 23.40 -2.83
CA ALA A 16 20.23 23.70 -3.27
C ALA A 16 21.05 24.17 -2.04
N GLU A 17 22.35 23.89 -2.09
CA GLU A 17 23.40 24.24 -1.12
C GLU A 17 22.97 24.66 0.29
N ILE A 18 22.60 23.66 1.10
CA ILE A 18 23.04 23.66 2.49
C ILE A 18 24.34 22.87 2.49
N GLU A 19 25.48 23.56 2.37
CA GLU A 19 26.64 23.07 3.11
C GLU A 19 26.15 22.91 4.54
N LEU A 20 26.01 21.67 5.02
CA LEU A 20 26.01 21.46 6.46
C LEU A 20 27.45 21.77 6.85
N PRO A 21 27.75 22.93 7.45
CA PRO A 21 29.08 23.19 7.95
C PRO A 21 29.48 21.97 8.76
N THR A 22 30.70 21.52 8.54
CA THR A 22 31.28 20.36 9.21
C THR A 22 31.19 20.46 10.75
N ASN A 23 30.89 21.66 11.26
CA ASN A 23 30.27 21.92 12.56
C ASN A 23 28.82 22.43 12.40
N LEU A 24 27.82 21.62 12.77
CA LEU A 24 26.47 22.12 13.06
C LEU A 24 26.57 22.90 14.37
N ASN A 25 27.11 24.11 14.26
CA ASN A 25 27.28 25.01 15.37
C ASN A 25 25.94 25.72 15.58
N LEU A 26 25.02 25.05 16.28
CA LEU A 26 23.75 25.61 16.76
C LEU A 26 23.94 26.77 17.76
N ASN A 27 25.18 27.23 17.96
CA ASN A 27 25.55 28.21 18.97
C ASN A 27 25.14 29.65 18.63
N SER A 28 24.53 29.92 17.48
CA SER A 28 24.23 31.29 17.08
C SER A 28 23.13 31.37 16.02
N LEU A 29 21.88 31.49 16.48
CA LEU A 29 20.81 32.09 15.66
C LEU A 29 21.07 33.60 15.42
N ASP A 30 22.09 34.16 16.08
CA ASP A 30 22.57 35.54 15.89
C ASP A 30 23.21 35.75 14.51
N ASP A 31 23.70 34.68 13.87
CA ASP A 31 24.34 34.73 12.55
C ASP A 31 23.37 34.70 11.36
N ILE A 32 22.06 34.81 11.60
CA ILE A 32 21.04 34.90 10.54
C ILE A 32 20.23 36.20 10.68
N PRO A 33 20.81 37.37 10.33
CA PRO A 33 20.19 38.69 10.49
C PRO A 33 18.79 38.79 9.86
N PHE A 34 18.56 38.01 8.80
CA PHE A 34 17.30 37.97 8.07
C PHE A 34 16.15 37.32 8.86
N VAL A 35 16.42 36.30 9.69
CA VAL A 35 15.38 35.67 10.52
C VAL A 35 14.89 36.67 11.55
N LYS A 36 15.81 37.45 12.14
CA LYS A 36 15.47 38.53 13.07
C LYS A 36 14.59 39.60 12.39
N ASP A 37 15.07 40.18 11.29
CA ASP A 37 14.33 41.22 10.54
C ASP A 37 12.94 40.74 10.09
N ARG A 38 12.84 39.48 9.65
CA ARG A 38 11.57 38.91 9.20
C ARG A 38 10.60 38.60 10.33
N CYS A 39 11.09 38.07 11.44
CA CYS A 39 10.29 37.84 12.64
C CYS A 39 9.84 39.16 13.29
N GLU A 40 10.67 40.20 13.25
CA GLU A 40 10.30 41.54 13.72
C GLU A 40 9.25 42.20 12.82
N LYS A 41 9.27 41.93 11.50
CA LYS A 41 8.29 42.45 10.53
C LYS A 41 6.95 41.72 10.53
N LYS A 42 6.91 40.42 10.85
CA LYS A 42 5.73 39.55 10.64
C LYS A 42 5.25 38.80 11.89
N GLY A 43 6.14 38.57 12.86
CA GLY A 43 5.83 37.91 14.13
C GLY A 43 5.34 38.89 15.19
N SER A 44 5.09 38.39 16.41
CA SER A 44 4.84 39.23 17.57
C SER A 44 6.14 39.80 18.14
N THR A 45 6.02 40.75 19.07
CA THR A 45 7.11 41.58 19.64
C THR A 45 8.22 40.79 20.37
N ASP A 46 8.18 39.47 20.36
CA ASP A 46 9.10 38.56 21.05
C ASP A 46 9.39 37.26 20.27
N THR A 47 8.83 37.08 19.07
CA THR A 47 8.90 35.80 18.33
C THR A 47 10.35 35.36 18.09
N TYR A 48 11.25 36.29 17.74
CA TYR A 48 12.65 35.97 17.50
C TYR A 48 13.36 35.40 18.75
N GLU A 49 13.11 35.98 19.93
CA GLU A 49 13.68 35.50 21.19
C GLU A 49 13.08 34.15 21.60
N ARG A 50 11.78 33.94 21.37
CA ARG A 50 11.14 32.63 21.57
C ARG A 50 11.72 31.56 20.64
N ILE A 51 12.05 31.88 19.39
CA ILE A 51 12.72 30.95 18.47
C ILE A 51 14.11 30.60 18.98
N LYS A 52 14.91 31.58 19.44
CA LYS A 52 16.23 31.32 20.03
C LYS A 52 16.16 30.38 21.23
N GLN A 53 15.22 30.66 22.14
CA GLN A 53 15.01 29.80 23.30
C GLN A 53 14.60 28.39 22.86
N ALA A 54 13.63 28.28 21.96
CA ALA A 54 13.17 26.98 21.46
C ALA A 54 14.27 26.22 20.73
N ALA A 55 15.13 26.88 19.96
CA ALA A 55 16.26 26.26 19.29
C ALA A 55 17.27 25.66 20.29
N ASN A 56 17.55 26.37 21.38
CA ASN A 56 18.37 25.86 22.47
C ASN A 56 17.71 24.65 23.16
N GLU A 57 16.41 24.70 23.42
CA GLU A 57 15.65 23.58 23.98
C GLU A 57 15.63 22.36 23.04
N THR A 58 15.44 22.59 21.74
CA THR A 58 15.53 21.54 20.70
C THR A 58 16.91 20.92 20.69
N ARG A 59 17.98 21.71 20.79
CA ARG A 59 19.36 21.21 20.87
C ARG A 59 19.54 20.28 22.07
N THR A 60 19.20 20.75 23.27
CA THR A 60 19.31 19.96 24.50
C THR A 60 18.45 18.70 24.43
N CYS A 61 17.25 18.79 23.85
CA CYS A 61 16.37 17.65 23.62
C CYS A 61 17.04 16.62 22.71
N LEU A 62 17.56 17.04 21.55
CA LEU A 62 18.21 16.15 20.58
C LEU A 62 19.47 15.49 21.15
N GLU A 63 20.31 16.24 21.86
CA GLU A 63 21.51 15.69 22.54
C GLU A 63 21.16 14.61 23.57
N GLY A 64 20.03 14.78 24.27
CA GLY A 64 19.51 13.77 25.20
C GLY A 64 18.96 12.52 24.50
N LYS A 65 18.58 12.60 23.22
CA LYS A 65 18.03 11.46 22.46
C LYS A 65 19.08 10.75 21.62
N ILE A 66 19.98 11.48 20.97
CA ILE A 66 20.99 10.93 20.05
C ILE A 66 22.35 11.56 20.35
N ASN A 67 23.32 10.72 20.68
CA ASN A 67 24.73 11.10 20.71
C ASN A 67 25.42 10.64 19.40
N PRO A 68 25.82 11.56 18.51
CA PRO A 68 26.42 11.19 17.22
C PRO A 68 27.71 10.39 17.31
N ILE A 69 28.51 10.60 18.37
CA ILE A 69 29.77 9.89 18.61
C ILE A 69 29.44 8.44 19.00
N GLN A 70 28.48 8.26 19.91
CA GLN A 70 28.02 6.95 20.32
C GLN A 70 27.40 6.18 19.16
N VAL A 71 26.51 6.79 18.37
CA VAL A 71 25.89 6.16 17.19
C VAL A 71 26.96 5.66 16.22
N LYS A 72 27.97 6.48 15.95
CA LYS A 72 29.06 6.11 15.04
C LYS A 72 29.83 4.91 15.60
N SER A 73 30.21 4.95 16.88
CA SER A 73 30.91 3.85 17.53
C SER A 73 30.11 2.54 17.51
N GLU A 74 28.82 2.60 17.82
CA GLU A 74 27.91 1.45 17.80
C GLU A 74 27.80 0.85 16.38
N LEU A 75 27.72 1.70 15.36
CA LEU A 75 27.63 1.24 13.97
C LEU A 75 28.97 0.69 13.43
N ASP A 76 30.11 1.27 13.80
CA ASP A 76 31.43 0.76 13.42
C ASP A 76 31.71 -0.62 14.06
N GLU A 77 31.19 -0.87 15.25
CA GLU A 77 31.24 -2.18 15.92
C GLU A 77 30.24 -3.17 15.30
N ALA A 78 28.98 -2.76 15.12
CA ALA A 78 27.94 -3.59 14.53
C ALA A 78 28.23 -3.97 13.07
N LYS A 79 28.97 -3.14 12.32
CA LYS A 79 29.46 -3.45 10.97
C LYS A 79 30.40 -4.66 10.96
N LYS A 80 31.16 -4.89 12.05
CA LYS A 80 32.08 -6.06 12.16
C LYS A 80 31.33 -7.35 12.49
N THR A 81 30.22 -7.25 13.23
CA THR A 81 29.44 -8.41 13.70
C THR A 81 28.22 -8.70 12.82
N GLY A 82 27.84 -7.78 11.92
CA GLY A 82 26.67 -7.90 11.06
C GLY A 82 25.34 -7.54 11.73
N SER A 83 25.37 -6.84 12.87
CA SER A 83 24.19 -6.51 13.72
C SER A 83 23.75 -5.04 13.62
N MET A 84 23.96 -4.41 12.46
CA MET A 84 23.66 -2.98 12.28
C MET A 84 22.17 -2.65 12.37
N ASP A 85 21.30 -3.60 12.04
CA ASP A 85 19.85 -3.54 12.19
C ASP A 85 19.43 -3.30 13.64
N GLU A 86 20.08 -3.93 14.63
CA GLU A 86 19.79 -3.68 16.05
C GLU A 86 20.07 -2.23 16.44
N VAL A 87 21.19 -1.68 15.94
CA VAL A 87 21.58 -0.29 16.19
C VAL A 87 20.61 0.66 15.51
N PHE A 88 20.27 0.44 14.24
CA PHE A 88 19.27 1.26 13.55
C PHE A 88 17.90 1.17 14.23
N GLY A 89 17.49 -0.01 14.69
CA GLY A 89 16.21 -0.22 15.38
C GLY A 89 16.10 0.58 16.66
N LYS A 90 17.17 0.60 17.45
CA LYS A 90 17.30 1.44 18.65
C LYS A 90 17.09 2.92 18.34
N TYR A 91 17.65 3.45 17.26
CA TYR A 91 17.50 4.87 16.91
C TYR A 91 16.19 5.18 16.16
N CYS A 92 15.66 4.23 15.40
CA CYS A 92 14.34 4.32 14.76
C CYS A 92 13.22 4.44 15.80
N LYS A 93 13.33 3.75 16.94
CA LYS A 93 12.35 3.84 18.04
C LYS A 93 12.29 5.24 18.68
N LYS A 94 13.38 6.01 18.65
CA LYS A 94 13.46 7.36 19.23
C LYS A 94 12.83 8.46 18.37
N ARG A 95 12.33 8.12 17.18
CA ARG A 95 11.82 9.08 16.21
C ARG A 95 10.67 9.96 16.69
N PRO A 96 9.63 9.44 17.36
CA PRO A 96 8.55 10.29 17.84
C PRO A 96 9.11 11.37 18.77
N GLU A 97 10.02 10.99 19.66
CA GLU A 97 10.66 11.90 20.61
C GLU A 97 11.55 12.95 19.90
N ILE A 98 12.29 12.56 18.86
CA ILE A 98 13.10 13.47 18.04
C ILE A 98 12.22 14.45 17.26
N LYS A 99 11.12 13.96 16.68
CA LYS A 99 10.12 14.77 15.99
C LYS A 99 9.53 15.81 16.94
N ASP A 100 9.19 15.40 18.16
CA ASP A 100 8.69 16.31 19.18
C ASP A 100 9.73 17.37 19.60
N CYS A 101 11.02 17.01 19.66
CA CYS A 101 12.08 18.00 19.89
C CYS A 101 12.09 19.10 18.82
N ILE A 102 11.90 18.74 17.55
CA ILE A 102 12.02 19.65 16.40
C ILE A 102 10.73 20.47 16.21
N LEU A 103 9.55 19.86 16.38
CA LEU A 103 8.27 20.49 16.11
C LEU A 103 8.00 21.73 16.98
N LYS A 104 8.56 21.78 18.19
CA LYS A 104 8.45 22.97 19.06
C LYS A 104 9.03 24.22 18.41
N THR A 105 10.28 24.15 17.95
CA THR A 105 10.95 25.26 17.27
C THR A 105 10.27 25.59 15.96
N VAL A 106 9.93 24.57 15.16
CA VAL A 106 9.21 24.74 13.89
C VAL A 106 7.90 25.50 14.08
N ASN A 107 7.09 25.14 15.08
CA ASN A 107 5.79 25.75 15.29
C ASN A 107 5.88 27.22 15.70
N ILE A 108 6.90 27.59 16.49
CA ILE A 108 7.16 29.00 16.82
C ILE A 108 7.68 29.74 15.58
N SER A 109 8.57 29.13 14.80
CA SER A 109 9.12 29.73 13.57
C SER A 109 8.04 30.04 12.53
N LYS A 110 6.90 29.33 12.53
CA LYS A 110 5.76 29.64 11.65
C LYS A 110 5.21 31.05 11.85
N GLU A 111 5.36 31.65 13.03
CA GLU A 111 4.91 33.02 13.28
C GLU A 111 5.65 34.05 12.42
N CYS A 112 6.87 33.74 11.95
CA CYS A 112 7.65 34.61 11.07
C CYS A 112 7.38 34.37 9.58
N LEU A 113 6.48 33.43 9.25
CA LEU A 113 6.25 32.96 7.88
C LEU A 113 4.90 33.42 7.35
N GLU A 114 4.82 33.60 6.04
CA GLU A 114 3.56 33.82 5.33
C GLU A 114 2.80 32.49 5.14
N GLU A 115 1.50 32.55 4.84
CA GLU A 115 0.67 31.33 4.71
C GLU A 115 1.17 30.34 3.66
N SER A 116 1.71 30.85 2.54
CA SER A 116 2.33 30.03 1.49
C SER A 116 3.58 29.31 2.00
N GLU A 117 4.35 29.94 2.89
CA GLU A 117 5.60 29.44 3.45
C GLU A 117 5.36 28.48 4.61
N LYS A 118 4.34 28.74 5.43
CA LYS A 118 3.84 27.77 6.43
C LYS A 118 3.41 26.47 5.75
N SER A 119 2.65 26.58 4.66
CA SER A 119 2.23 25.42 3.86
C SER A 119 3.42 24.68 3.24
N ALA A 120 4.42 25.41 2.73
CA ALA A 120 5.67 24.82 2.24
C ALA A 120 6.43 24.06 3.35
N LEU A 121 6.54 24.64 4.53
CA LEU A 121 7.19 24.04 5.70
C LEU A 121 6.45 22.79 6.19
N ASP A 122 5.12 22.83 6.26
CA ASP A 122 4.29 21.68 6.63
C ASP A 122 4.43 20.54 5.62
N ASN A 123 4.49 20.87 4.33
CA ASN A 123 4.77 19.89 3.30
C ASN A 123 6.16 19.28 3.49
N ALA A 124 7.21 20.08 3.70
CA ALA A 124 8.57 19.59 3.93
C ALA A 124 8.65 18.64 5.13
N ILE A 125 8.00 18.98 6.26
CA ILE A 125 7.94 18.12 7.45
C ILE A 125 7.27 16.79 7.14
N ARG A 126 6.15 16.80 6.42
CA ARG A 126 5.49 15.57 5.98
C ARG A 126 6.43 14.73 5.12
N ILE A 127 7.19 15.32 4.22
CA ILE A 127 8.12 14.56 3.38
C ILE A 127 9.25 13.95 4.21
N ILE A 128 9.79 14.71 5.17
CA ILE A 128 10.80 14.22 6.10
C ILE A 128 10.27 13.01 6.86
N ASP A 129 9.03 13.07 7.36
CA ASP A 129 8.36 11.97 8.06
C ASP A 129 8.27 10.71 7.18
N GLU A 130 7.94 10.88 5.90
CA GLU A 130 7.83 9.80 4.92
C GLU A 130 9.20 9.17 4.59
N ILE A 131 10.22 9.99 4.32
CA ILE A 131 11.59 9.50 4.09
C ILE A 131 12.07 8.74 5.30
N LEU A 132 11.76 9.30 6.47
CA LEU A 132 12.01 8.65 7.70
C LEU A 132 11.28 7.28 7.69
N ASP A 133 9.96 7.19 7.59
CA ASP A 133 9.25 5.91 7.66
C ASP A 133 9.76 4.86 6.66
N PHE A 134 10.16 5.30 5.47
CA PHE A 134 10.88 4.45 4.53
C PHE A 134 12.19 3.91 5.12
N ALA A 135 13.05 4.77 5.63
CA ALA A 135 14.37 4.39 6.14
C ALA A 135 14.29 3.46 7.37
N CYS A 136 13.34 3.70 8.27
CA CYS A 136 13.16 2.89 9.48
C CYS A 136 12.22 1.69 9.30
N PHE A 137 11.94 1.31 8.06
CA PHE A 137 11.21 0.10 7.77
C PHE A 137 11.89 -1.10 8.45
N ARG A 138 11.09 -1.87 9.22
CA ARG A 138 11.55 -3.02 10.03
C ARG A 138 12.77 -2.67 10.88
N ASP A 139 12.59 -1.74 11.80
CA ASP A 139 13.67 -1.33 12.71
C ASP A 139 14.97 -0.93 11.97
N GLY A 140 14.86 -0.43 10.74
CA GLY A 140 16.01 0.09 9.99
C GLY A 140 16.77 -0.93 9.13
N ASP A 141 16.16 -2.07 8.79
CA ASP A 141 16.71 -3.05 7.82
C ASP A 141 17.26 -2.39 6.54
N ARG A 142 16.52 -1.40 6.00
CA ARG A 142 16.94 -0.71 4.78
C ARG A 142 18.19 0.14 4.99
N LEU A 143 18.35 0.74 6.16
CA LEU A 143 19.56 1.48 6.53
C LEU A 143 20.73 0.51 6.73
N ALA A 144 20.50 -0.62 7.39
CA ALA A 144 21.51 -1.66 7.59
C ALA A 144 22.03 -2.19 6.25
N MET A 145 21.13 -2.57 5.34
CA MET A 145 21.47 -3.05 4.00
C MET A 145 22.18 -1.96 3.19
N PHE A 146 21.70 -0.73 3.23
CA PHE A 146 22.32 0.39 2.52
C PHE A 146 23.77 0.63 2.97
N VAL A 147 24.03 0.58 4.28
CA VAL A 147 25.38 0.79 4.85
C VAL A 147 26.29 -0.42 4.63
N ALA A 148 25.74 -1.63 4.74
CA ALA A 148 26.48 -2.87 4.50
C ALA A 148 27.08 -2.91 3.09
N GLU A 149 26.29 -2.50 2.10
CA GLU A 149 26.68 -2.51 0.68
C GLU A 149 27.46 -1.24 0.25
N GLY A 150 28.04 -0.51 1.22
CA GLY A 150 28.88 0.66 0.94
C GLY A 150 28.13 1.85 0.37
N GLY A 151 26.81 1.95 0.62
CA GLY A 151 25.97 3.00 0.07
C GLY A 151 26.38 4.40 0.53
N LEU A 152 26.94 4.56 1.73
CA LEU A 152 27.42 5.85 2.22
C LEU A 152 28.65 6.32 1.42
N GLU A 153 29.61 5.43 1.19
CA GLU A 153 30.82 5.70 0.43
C GLU A 153 30.49 6.00 -1.03
N CYS A 154 29.58 5.21 -1.60
CA CYS A 154 29.01 5.40 -2.93
C CYS A 154 28.41 6.81 -3.06
N ILE A 155 27.39 7.17 -2.27
CA ILE A 155 26.73 8.48 -2.41
C ILE A 155 27.70 9.64 -2.15
N ASN A 156 28.56 9.55 -1.12
CA ASN A 156 29.53 10.61 -0.83
C ASN A 156 30.46 10.87 -2.01
N SER A 157 30.90 9.82 -2.70
CA SER A 157 31.77 9.94 -3.89
C SER A 157 31.05 10.51 -5.12
N ARG A 158 29.71 10.51 -5.13
CA ARG A 158 28.88 10.98 -6.24
C ARG A 158 28.16 12.31 -5.96
N THR A 159 28.50 12.99 -4.85
CA THR A 159 27.81 14.21 -4.39
C THR A 159 27.69 15.28 -5.48
N GLU A 160 28.77 15.57 -6.21
CA GLU A 160 28.77 16.56 -7.30
C GLU A 160 27.79 16.17 -8.43
N LYS A 161 27.73 14.88 -8.76
CA LYS A 161 26.85 14.39 -9.82
C LYS A 161 25.39 14.39 -9.39
N VAL A 162 25.11 14.06 -8.14
CA VAL A 162 23.78 14.19 -7.54
C VAL A 162 23.32 15.66 -7.56
N GLN A 163 24.21 16.60 -7.24
CA GLN A 163 23.93 18.03 -7.36
C GLN A 163 23.64 18.44 -8.81
N GLU A 164 24.43 17.97 -9.76
CA GLU A 164 24.21 18.23 -11.19
C GLU A 164 22.85 17.70 -11.68
N CYS A 165 22.47 16.48 -11.30
CA CYS A 165 21.17 15.87 -11.62
C CYS A 165 19.99 16.75 -11.21
N VAL A 166 20.16 17.46 -10.11
CA VAL A 166 19.15 18.32 -9.55
C VAL A 166 19.14 19.68 -10.24
N ASN A 167 20.30 20.30 -10.37
CA ASN A 167 20.45 21.64 -10.92
C ASN A 167 19.96 21.67 -12.38
N SER A 168 20.34 20.64 -13.14
CA SER A 168 19.91 20.44 -14.54
C SER A 168 18.40 20.24 -14.67
N THR A 169 17.76 19.62 -13.68
CA THR A 169 16.33 19.31 -13.72
C THR A 169 15.46 20.47 -13.27
N LEU A 170 15.84 21.17 -12.20
CA LEU A 170 15.04 22.25 -11.61
C LEU A 170 15.30 23.61 -12.27
N LYS A 171 16.32 23.73 -13.14
CA LYS A 171 16.78 25.01 -13.75
C LYS A 171 16.96 26.11 -12.69
N ILE A 172 17.34 25.70 -11.48
CA ILE A 172 17.65 26.62 -10.39
C ILE A 172 19.06 27.12 -10.67
N ASP A 173 19.23 28.43 -10.83
CA ASP A 173 20.54 29.05 -10.89
C ASP A 173 21.19 28.92 -9.50
N THR A 174 22.08 27.95 -9.35
CA THR A 174 22.71 27.63 -8.06
C THR A 174 23.73 28.66 -7.59
N SER A 175 24.03 29.68 -8.40
CA SER A 175 24.71 30.88 -7.90
C SER A 175 23.89 31.66 -6.86
N SER A 176 22.60 31.32 -6.72
CA SER A 176 21.62 31.97 -5.85
C SER A 176 21.03 31.07 -4.77
N PHE A 177 21.72 30.02 -4.35
CA PHE A 177 21.18 29.09 -3.34
C PHE A 177 22.15 28.78 -2.21
N SER A 178 22.78 29.82 -1.69
CA SER A 178 23.37 29.77 -0.37
C SER A 178 22.27 29.86 0.69
N LEU A 179 22.51 29.41 1.92
CA LEU A 179 21.66 29.74 3.09
C LEU A 179 21.45 31.27 3.26
N SER A 180 22.32 32.08 2.63
CA SER A 180 22.18 33.53 2.47
C SER A 180 21.17 33.99 1.41
N THR A 181 20.63 33.09 0.59
CA THR A 181 19.69 33.34 -0.51
C THR A 181 18.27 32.79 -0.28
N PHE A 182 17.97 32.30 0.92
CA PHE A 182 16.60 32.34 1.48
C PHE A 182 16.03 33.78 1.58
N SER A 183 16.85 34.77 1.21
CA SER A 183 16.70 36.21 1.42
C SER A 183 15.81 36.95 0.43
N SER A 184 15.36 36.36 -0.67
CA SER A 184 14.55 37.11 -1.65
C SER A 184 13.28 36.39 -2.11
N HIS A 185 13.28 35.07 -2.26
CA HIS A 185 12.06 34.32 -2.59
C HIS A 185 12.17 32.90 -2.02
N ILE A 186 11.36 32.55 -1.00
CA ILE A 186 11.12 31.14 -0.69
C ILE A 186 10.42 30.57 -1.93
N PRO A 187 11.06 29.66 -2.71
CA PRO A 187 10.40 29.06 -3.85
C PRO A 187 9.14 28.40 -3.32
N SER A 188 8.00 28.60 -3.99
CA SER A 188 6.78 27.96 -3.54
C SER A 188 7.05 26.45 -3.51
N LEU A 189 7.12 25.86 -2.32
CA LEU A 189 7.28 24.41 -2.16
C LEU A 189 5.92 23.70 -2.33
N SER A 190 5.00 24.37 -3.04
CA SER A 190 3.76 23.78 -3.50
C SER A 190 4.13 22.68 -4.48
N ILE A 191 3.81 21.44 -4.11
CA ILE A 191 4.05 20.29 -4.98
C ILE A 191 3.00 20.39 -6.08
N ASP A 192 3.45 20.71 -7.29
CA ASP A 192 2.64 20.78 -8.50
C ASP A 192 3.08 19.70 -9.50
N LYS A 193 2.38 19.62 -10.63
CA LYS A 193 2.56 18.51 -11.57
C LYS A 193 3.96 18.54 -12.16
N GLU A 194 4.44 19.73 -12.46
CA GLU A 194 5.76 19.98 -13.02
C GLU A 194 6.85 19.54 -12.05
N LYS A 195 6.74 19.89 -10.77
CA LYS A 195 7.68 19.44 -9.73
C LYS A 195 7.66 17.93 -9.53
N CYS A 196 6.51 17.29 -9.65
CA CYS A 196 6.40 15.83 -9.60
C CYS A 196 7.02 15.12 -10.81
N ASP A 197 6.95 15.73 -12.00
CA ASP A 197 7.61 15.22 -13.20
C ASP A 197 9.12 15.46 -13.13
N ASN A 198 9.55 16.60 -12.58
CA ASN A 198 10.96 16.90 -12.29
C ASN A 198 11.55 15.92 -11.26
N PHE A 199 10.78 15.53 -10.25
CA PHE A 199 11.20 14.51 -9.29
C PHE A 199 11.52 13.16 -9.97
N ALA A 200 10.80 12.82 -11.05
CA ALA A 200 11.08 11.61 -11.84
C ALA A 200 12.43 11.68 -12.56
N LYS A 201 12.77 12.86 -13.10
CA LYS A 201 14.02 13.08 -13.83
C LYS A 201 15.22 13.09 -12.89
N ILE A 202 15.07 13.70 -11.70
CA ILE A 202 16.10 13.65 -10.66
C ILE A 202 16.33 12.20 -10.23
N GLN A 203 15.25 11.46 -9.95
CA GLN A 203 15.32 10.03 -9.62
C GLN A 203 16.09 9.26 -10.70
N GLU A 204 15.69 9.37 -11.97
CA GLU A 204 16.31 8.65 -13.07
C GLU A 204 17.81 9.00 -13.20
N CYS A 205 18.17 10.28 -13.12
CA CYS A 205 19.55 10.73 -13.18
C CYS A 205 20.40 10.19 -12.02
N VAL A 206 19.92 10.33 -10.77
CA VAL A 206 20.64 9.88 -9.57
C VAL A 206 20.77 8.36 -9.56
N VAL A 207 19.69 7.63 -9.82
CA VAL A 207 19.72 6.15 -9.80
C VAL A 207 20.63 5.62 -10.89
N THR A 208 20.55 6.15 -12.12
CA THR A 208 21.43 5.74 -13.22
C THR A 208 22.90 5.97 -12.87
N ASP A 209 23.22 7.12 -12.24
CA ASP A 209 24.59 7.42 -11.84
C ASP A 209 25.12 6.43 -10.80
N LEU A 210 24.31 6.13 -9.78
CA LEU A 210 24.66 5.20 -8.71
C LEU A 210 24.78 3.76 -9.24
N GLU A 211 23.86 3.31 -10.10
CA GLU A 211 23.93 1.98 -10.74
C GLU A 211 25.19 1.81 -11.59
N THR A 212 25.62 2.88 -12.28
CA THR A 212 26.75 2.83 -13.22
C THR A 212 28.10 2.94 -12.51
N ASN A 213 28.18 3.76 -11.45
CA ASN A 213 29.46 4.18 -10.88
C ASN A 213 29.73 3.63 -9.47
N CYS A 214 28.76 2.98 -8.83
CA CYS A 214 28.98 2.31 -7.57
C CYS A 214 29.24 0.82 -7.75
N LYS A 215 30.00 0.25 -6.81
CA LYS A 215 30.43 -1.15 -6.86
C LYS A 215 29.26 -2.13 -6.75
N ASP A 216 28.26 -1.77 -5.95
CA ASP A 216 27.05 -2.56 -5.73
C ASP A 216 25.82 -1.76 -6.16
N THR A 217 24.82 -2.43 -6.73
CA THR A 217 23.57 -1.79 -7.19
C THR A 217 22.54 -1.67 -6.08
N THR A 218 22.72 -2.34 -4.94
CA THR A 218 21.83 -2.31 -3.78
C THR A 218 21.62 -0.90 -3.23
N PRO A 219 22.66 -0.06 -3.05
CA PRO A 219 22.47 1.35 -2.71
C PRO A 219 21.58 2.11 -3.70
N ALA A 220 21.78 1.89 -5.00
CA ALA A 220 20.98 2.52 -6.04
C ALA A 220 19.51 2.06 -6.00
N ASN A 221 19.28 0.76 -5.81
CA ASN A 221 17.95 0.17 -5.65
C ASN A 221 17.19 0.73 -4.43
N ILE A 222 17.88 0.93 -3.30
CA ILE A 222 17.30 1.52 -2.09
C ILE A 222 16.96 3.00 -2.32
N VAL A 223 17.85 3.74 -2.99
CA VAL A 223 17.61 5.15 -3.36
C VAL A 223 16.45 5.27 -4.34
N ASP A 224 16.37 4.41 -5.35
CA ASP A 224 15.24 4.34 -6.28
C ASP A 224 13.92 4.04 -5.55
N ALA A 225 13.93 3.07 -4.63
CA ALA A 225 12.78 2.75 -3.80
C ALA A 225 12.37 3.93 -2.89
N LEU A 226 13.34 4.70 -2.38
CA LEU A 226 13.08 5.91 -1.60
C LEU A 226 12.43 7.00 -2.46
N PHE A 227 12.98 7.30 -3.65
CA PHE A 227 12.37 8.24 -4.59
C PHE A 227 10.96 7.80 -4.95
N LYS A 228 10.75 6.53 -5.27
CA LYS A 228 9.41 6.00 -5.56
C LYS A 228 8.47 6.18 -4.36
N PHE A 229 8.93 5.95 -3.14
CA PHE A 229 8.14 6.13 -1.92
C PHE A 229 7.75 7.59 -1.71
N VAL A 230 8.72 8.51 -1.74
CA VAL A 230 8.49 9.95 -1.58
C VAL A 230 7.55 10.46 -2.67
N LYS A 231 7.85 10.20 -3.94
CA LYS A 231 6.98 10.58 -5.06
C LYS A 231 5.57 10.05 -4.89
N LYS A 232 5.45 8.79 -4.47
CA LYS A 232 4.16 8.17 -4.22
C LYS A 232 3.41 8.96 -3.16
N THR A 233 4.01 9.34 -2.03
CA THR A 233 3.31 10.05 -0.95
C THR A 233 3.06 11.53 -1.24
N THR A 234 3.97 12.21 -1.91
CA THR A 234 3.93 13.67 -2.05
C THR A 234 3.13 14.14 -3.25
N CYS A 235 3.11 13.34 -4.33
CA CYS A 235 2.43 13.66 -5.58
C CYS A 235 0.98 13.15 -5.65
N LYS A 236 0.41 12.60 -4.56
CA LYS A 236 -0.92 11.94 -4.55
C LYS A 236 -2.08 12.84 -4.99
N ASN A 237 -2.00 14.14 -4.73
CA ASN A 237 -3.14 15.07 -4.91
C ASN A 237 -3.09 15.89 -6.20
N ILE A 238 -2.03 15.80 -6.99
CA ILE A 238 -1.92 16.56 -8.24
C ILE A 238 -2.45 15.68 -9.36
N LYS A 239 -3.76 15.80 -9.62
CA LYS A 239 -4.53 15.15 -10.70
C LYS A 239 -3.67 14.34 -11.69
N ARG A 240 -3.22 13.15 -11.28
CA ARG A 240 -3.10 12.04 -12.22
C ARG A 240 -4.53 11.59 -12.46
N ARG A 241 -5.11 12.12 -13.54
CA ARG A 241 -5.99 11.35 -14.43
C ARG A 241 -5.19 10.13 -14.92
N ARG A 242 -4.95 9.18 -14.03
CA ARG A 242 -4.73 7.76 -14.31
C ARG A 242 -5.39 7.04 -13.17
N SER A 243 -6.69 6.85 -13.34
CA SER A 243 -7.42 5.76 -12.71
C SER A 243 -6.62 4.47 -12.93
N VAL A 244 -5.81 4.05 -11.94
CA VAL A 244 -5.63 2.60 -11.74
C VAL A 244 -7.02 2.14 -11.38
N SER A 245 -7.64 1.56 -12.39
CA SER A 245 -9.05 1.71 -12.59
C SER A 245 -9.80 1.00 -11.45
N ARG A 246 -10.73 1.70 -10.78
CA ARG A 246 -11.86 1.03 -10.14
C ARG A 246 -12.47 0.02 -11.11
N SER A 247 -12.40 0.29 -12.41
CA SER A 247 -12.72 -0.63 -13.49
C SER A 247 -11.82 -1.86 -13.59
N ILE A 248 -10.54 -1.91 -13.20
CA ILE A 248 -9.69 -3.12 -13.35
C ILE A 248 -10.03 -4.12 -12.25
N ILE A 249 -10.15 -3.68 -10.99
CA ILE A 249 -10.58 -4.56 -9.89
C ILE A 249 -12.06 -4.95 -10.10
N LYS A 250 -12.91 -4.01 -10.51
CA LYS A 250 -14.30 -4.29 -10.88
C LYS A 250 -14.40 -5.25 -12.08
N LEU A 251 -13.65 -5.03 -13.15
CA LEU A 251 -13.65 -5.90 -14.33
C LEU A 251 -13.04 -7.27 -14.02
N ASP A 252 -12.03 -7.37 -13.15
CA ASP A 252 -11.44 -8.66 -12.76
C ASP A 252 -12.39 -9.43 -11.83
N ILE A 253 -13.03 -8.77 -10.86
CA ILE A 253 -14.07 -9.38 -10.02
C ILE A 253 -15.30 -9.79 -10.86
N GLU A 254 -15.80 -8.91 -11.74
CA GLU A 254 -16.92 -9.21 -12.65
C GLU A 254 -16.56 -10.36 -13.60
N LYS A 255 -15.34 -10.39 -14.14
CA LYS A 255 -14.85 -11.46 -15.04
C LYS A 255 -14.61 -12.79 -14.31
N GLN A 256 -14.18 -12.77 -13.05
CA GLN A 256 -14.02 -13.99 -12.25
C GLN A 256 -15.38 -14.51 -11.76
N LEU A 257 -16.29 -13.62 -11.35
CA LEU A 257 -17.67 -13.99 -11.02
C LEU A 257 -18.39 -14.58 -12.23
N SER A 258 -18.22 -14.01 -13.43
CA SER A 258 -18.81 -14.57 -14.65
C SER A 258 -18.24 -15.94 -15.02
N LYS A 259 -17.00 -16.25 -14.63
CA LYS A 259 -16.38 -17.59 -14.79
C LYS A 259 -16.85 -18.59 -13.74
N ILE A 260 -17.07 -18.15 -12.50
CA ILE A 260 -17.63 -18.98 -11.43
C ILE A 260 -19.07 -19.39 -11.78
N VAL A 261 -19.80 -18.52 -12.48
CA VAL A 261 -21.16 -18.76 -12.99
C VAL A 261 -21.13 -19.16 -14.46
N ASP A 262 -20.09 -19.85 -14.94
CA ASP A 262 -20.10 -20.44 -16.28
C ASP A 262 -21.01 -21.67 -16.32
N ILE A 263 -22.30 -21.36 -16.39
CA ILE A 263 -23.46 -22.26 -16.44
C ILE A 263 -23.33 -23.28 -17.59
N SER A 264 -22.56 -22.97 -18.64
CA SER A 264 -22.43 -23.84 -19.81
C SER A 264 -21.88 -25.23 -19.45
N SER A 265 -20.85 -25.30 -18.61
CA SER A 265 -20.26 -26.58 -18.16
C SER A 265 -21.18 -27.40 -17.25
N ILE A 266 -22.07 -26.72 -16.52
CA ILE A 266 -23.05 -27.33 -15.63
C ILE A 266 -24.23 -27.89 -16.44
N SER A 267 -24.57 -27.23 -17.56
CA SER A 267 -25.72 -27.59 -18.40
C SER A 267 -25.61 -28.95 -19.08
N GLU A 268 -24.43 -29.31 -19.61
CA GLU A 268 -24.18 -30.60 -20.28
C GLU A 268 -24.32 -31.78 -19.30
N LYS A 269 -23.90 -31.57 -18.06
CA LYS A 269 -23.93 -32.57 -16.98
C LYS A 269 -25.32 -32.72 -16.35
N LEU A 270 -26.07 -31.63 -16.19
CA LEU A 270 -27.46 -31.66 -15.74
C LEU A 270 -28.38 -32.31 -16.75
N GLN A 271 -28.06 -32.24 -18.04
CA GLN A 271 -28.87 -32.81 -19.11
C GLN A 271 -29.15 -34.31 -18.91
N THR A 272 -28.13 -35.09 -18.57
CA THR A 272 -28.29 -36.53 -18.30
C THR A 272 -29.20 -36.79 -17.09
N GLY A 273 -29.10 -35.95 -16.06
CA GLY A 273 -29.96 -36.02 -14.88
C GLY A 273 -31.42 -35.72 -15.19
N CYS A 274 -31.68 -34.65 -15.93
CA CYS A 274 -33.02 -34.27 -16.35
C CYS A 274 -33.69 -35.37 -17.18
N THR A 275 -32.98 -35.97 -18.14
CA THR A 275 -33.50 -37.07 -18.95
C THR A 275 -33.81 -38.31 -18.11
N LYS A 276 -33.05 -38.55 -17.04
CA LYS A 276 -33.26 -39.71 -16.16
C LYS A 276 -34.36 -39.50 -15.12
N ASN A 277 -34.47 -38.30 -14.55
CA ASN A 277 -35.27 -38.05 -13.34
C ASN A 277 -36.46 -37.09 -13.55
N GLY A 278 -36.42 -36.20 -14.54
CA GLY A 278 -37.31 -35.03 -14.61
C GLY A 278 -38.52 -35.11 -15.55
N GLY A 279 -38.71 -36.23 -16.24
CA GLY A 279 -39.78 -36.39 -17.24
C GLY A 279 -39.56 -35.58 -18.51
N ASP A 280 -40.54 -35.62 -19.43
CA ASP A 280 -40.37 -35.21 -20.83
C ASP A 280 -40.04 -33.71 -21.04
N ASN A 281 -40.31 -32.86 -20.05
CA ASN A 281 -40.12 -31.40 -20.14
C ASN A 281 -39.02 -30.83 -19.25
N ALA A 282 -38.47 -31.59 -18.29
CA ALA A 282 -37.54 -31.02 -17.30
C ALA A 282 -36.28 -30.42 -17.93
N LEU A 283 -35.79 -30.99 -19.02
CA LEU A 283 -34.64 -30.43 -19.73
C LEU A 283 -34.98 -29.06 -20.35
N GLY A 284 -36.17 -28.94 -20.95
CA GLY A 284 -36.66 -27.67 -21.51
C GLY A 284 -36.87 -26.62 -20.42
N ASP A 285 -37.49 -27.02 -19.31
CA ASP A 285 -37.73 -26.15 -18.15
C ASP A 285 -36.42 -25.66 -17.51
N LEU A 286 -35.40 -26.53 -17.45
CA LEU A 286 -34.06 -26.17 -17.00
C LEU A 286 -33.44 -25.11 -17.91
N TRP A 287 -33.42 -25.34 -19.22
CA TRP A 287 -32.86 -24.38 -20.18
C TRP A 287 -33.59 -23.04 -20.20
N TYR A 288 -34.91 -23.08 -20.14
CA TYR A 288 -35.75 -21.88 -20.03
C TYR A 288 -35.40 -21.09 -18.77
N SER A 289 -35.36 -21.77 -17.61
CA SER A 289 -35.06 -21.15 -16.32
C SER A 289 -33.63 -20.62 -16.25
N LEU A 290 -32.65 -21.29 -16.87
CA LEU A 290 -31.27 -20.80 -17.00
C LEU A 290 -31.21 -19.49 -17.80
N ASN A 291 -31.89 -19.42 -18.95
CA ASN A 291 -31.92 -18.21 -19.76
C ASN A 291 -32.67 -17.07 -19.06
N GLU A 292 -33.79 -17.37 -18.41
CA GLU A 292 -34.54 -16.41 -17.60
C GLU A 292 -33.68 -15.86 -16.46
N THR A 293 -32.97 -16.73 -15.73
CA THR A 293 -32.04 -16.35 -14.67
C THR A 293 -30.94 -15.42 -15.19
N LYS A 294 -30.31 -15.77 -16.32
CA LYS A 294 -29.27 -14.96 -16.97
C LYS A 294 -29.78 -13.57 -17.36
N ASN A 295 -30.96 -13.50 -17.97
CA ASN A 295 -31.58 -12.24 -18.37
C ASN A 295 -31.96 -11.39 -17.16
N CYS A 296 -32.47 -12.03 -16.10
CA CYS A 296 -32.81 -11.37 -14.84
C CYS A 296 -31.57 -10.73 -14.19
N PHE A 297 -30.45 -11.46 -14.11
CA PHE A 297 -29.20 -10.92 -13.56
C PHE A 297 -28.59 -9.79 -14.37
N GLY A 298 -28.80 -9.76 -15.70
CA GLY A 298 -28.30 -8.68 -16.56
C GLY A 298 -28.79 -7.27 -16.18
N GLN A 299 -29.86 -7.18 -15.38
CA GLN A 299 -30.44 -5.93 -14.90
C GLN A 299 -29.70 -5.37 -13.67
N TYR A 300 -28.92 -6.19 -12.97
CA TYR A 300 -28.30 -5.83 -11.70
C TYR A 300 -26.79 -5.77 -11.83
N LYS A 301 -26.16 -4.82 -11.12
CA LYS A 301 -24.70 -4.64 -11.14
C LYS A 301 -24.15 -4.84 -9.75
N PHE A 302 -23.33 -5.87 -9.56
CA PHE A 302 -22.70 -6.17 -8.29
C PHE A 302 -21.95 -4.94 -7.73
N LEU A 303 -22.12 -4.67 -6.43
CA LEU A 303 -21.62 -3.50 -5.71
C LEU A 303 -22.12 -2.13 -6.20
N SER A 304 -22.93 -2.08 -7.25
CA SER A 304 -23.56 -0.84 -7.73
C SER A 304 -25.05 -0.79 -7.36
N THR A 305 -25.71 -1.94 -7.35
CA THR A 305 -27.05 -2.13 -6.79
C THR A 305 -26.97 -2.18 -5.25
N PRO A 306 -27.90 -1.55 -4.50
CA PRO A 306 -27.97 -1.67 -3.05
C PRO A 306 -27.97 -3.13 -2.57
N LYS A 307 -27.27 -3.43 -1.46
CA LYS A 307 -27.08 -4.80 -0.91
C LYS A 307 -28.38 -5.60 -0.87
N ASN A 308 -29.41 -5.08 -0.20
CA ASN A 308 -30.67 -5.79 0.01
C ASN A 308 -31.43 -6.04 -1.31
N GLU A 309 -31.37 -5.09 -2.24
CA GLU A 309 -31.96 -5.22 -3.56
C GLU A 309 -31.24 -6.30 -4.38
N PHE A 310 -29.90 -6.32 -4.39
CA PHE A 310 -29.12 -7.33 -5.11
C PHE A 310 -29.29 -8.74 -4.52
N LEU A 311 -29.32 -8.88 -3.19
CA LEU A 311 -29.61 -10.15 -2.52
C LEU A 311 -31.05 -10.62 -2.79
N GLY A 312 -32.01 -9.70 -2.84
CA GLY A 312 -33.39 -9.99 -3.26
C GLY A 312 -33.46 -10.46 -4.71
N ALA A 313 -32.72 -9.81 -5.60
CA ALA A 313 -32.61 -10.19 -7.00
C ALA A 313 -32.04 -11.61 -7.17
N ILE A 314 -31.00 -11.98 -6.43
CA ILE A 314 -30.46 -13.36 -6.48
C ILE A 314 -31.56 -14.38 -6.17
N ARG A 315 -32.32 -14.19 -5.09
CA ARG A 315 -33.40 -15.11 -4.71
C ARG A 315 -34.49 -15.19 -5.77
N ASN A 316 -34.95 -14.03 -6.25
CA ASN A 316 -36.03 -13.95 -7.21
C ASN A 316 -35.62 -14.54 -8.58
N CYS A 317 -34.44 -14.18 -9.07
CA CYS A 317 -33.91 -14.64 -10.35
C CYS A 317 -33.61 -16.14 -10.36
N THR A 318 -33.23 -16.74 -9.22
CA THR A 318 -32.81 -18.16 -9.16
C THR A 318 -33.93 -19.11 -8.72
N SER A 319 -35.06 -18.63 -8.19
CA SER A 319 -36.14 -19.48 -7.65
C SER A 319 -36.63 -20.54 -8.64
N LYS A 320 -36.94 -20.16 -9.88
CA LYS A 320 -37.38 -21.10 -10.92
C LYS A 320 -36.28 -22.07 -11.34
N LEU A 321 -35.03 -21.59 -11.40
CA LEU A 321 -33.88 -22.44 -11.71
C LEU A 321 -33.64 -23.50 -10.64
N VAL A 322 -33.76 -23.15 -9.36
CA VAL A 322 -33.68 -24.09 -8.24
C VAL A 322 -34.71 -25.21 -8.41
N GLN A 323 -35.98 -24.85 -8.66
CA GLN A 323 -37.05 -25.83 -8.89
C GLN A 323 -36.78 -26.73 -10.09
N ALA A 324 -36.33 -26.15 -11.22
CA ALA A 324 -36.00 -26.91 -12.42
C ALA A 324 -34.83 -27.87 -12.18
N MET A 325 -33.79 -27.44 -11.45
CA MET A 325 -32.66 -28.28 -11.07
C MET A 325 -33.08 -29.41 -10.12
N GLU A 326 -33.96 -29.15 -9.15
CA GLU A 326 -34.48 -30.15 -8.23
C GLU A 326 -35.21 -31.29 -8.97
N ASN A 327 -35.94 -30.97 -10.04
CA ASN A 327 -36.60 -31.98 -10.89
C ASN A 327 -35.60 -32.84 -11.67
N CYS A 328 -34.39 -32.34 -11.94
CA CYS A 328 -33.36 -33.08 -12.65
C CYS A 328 -32.48 -33.95 -11.72
N LEU A 329 -32.59 -33.76 -10.40
CA LEU A 329 -31.74 -34.42 -9.42
C LEU A 329 -32.47 -35.59 -8.74
N ALA A 330 -31.70 -36.57 -8.26
CA ALA A 330 -32.22 -37.63 -7.40
C ALA A 330 -32.68 -37.05 -6.05
N ASP A 331 -33.58 -37.76 -5.34
CA ASP A 331 -34.22 -37.25 -4.11
C ASP A 331 -33.20 -36.85 -3.02
N ASP A 332 -32.13 -37.63 -2.88
CA ASP A 332 -31.03 -37.37 -1.93
C ASP A 332 -30.14 -36.18 -2.35
N ALA A 333 -30.25 -35.72 -3.59
CA ALA A 333 -29.50 -34.62 -4.18
C ALA A 333 -30.33 -33.33 -4.35
N LYS A 334 -31.66 -33.36 -4.14
CA LYS A 334 -32.55 -32.18 -4.30
C LYS A 334 -32.18 -31.00 -3.41
N TYR A 335 -31.46 -31.22 -2.32
CA TYR A 335 -31.01 -30.13 -1.46
C TYR A 335 -29.94 -29.22 -2.12
N TYR A 336 -29.23 -29.74 -3.13
CA TYR A 336 -28.03 -29.12 -3.70
C TYR A 336 -28.26 -27.75 -4.35
N PRO A 337 -29.30 -27.53 -5.19
CA PRO A 337 -29.52 -26.24 -5.83
C PRO A 337 -29.81 -25.13 -4.80
N SER A 338 -30.64 -25.42 -3.81
CA SER A 338 -30.92 -24.51 -2.69
C SER A 338 -29.67 -24.23 -1.86
N PHE A 339 -28.85 -25.24 -1.57
CA PHE A 339 -27.57 -25.09 -0.88
C PHE A 339 -26.60 -24.18 -1.66
N PHE A 340 -26.51 -24.36 -2.98
CA PHE A 340 -25.66 -23.56 -3.85
C PHE A 340 -26.07 -22.08 -3.84
N VAL A 341 -27.37 -21.79 -4.01
CA VAL A 341 -27.88 -20.41 -3.96
C VAL A 341 -27.59 -19.75 -2.61
N ASN A 342 -27.79 -20.47 -1.50
CA ASN A 342 -27.49 -19.95 -0.16
C ASN A 342 -25.99 -19.69 0.04
N SER A 343 -25.12 -20.52 -0.53
CA SER A 343 -23.67 -20.31 -0.52
C SER A 343 -23.28 -19.04 -1.30
N VAL A 344 -23.86 -18.84 -2.49
CA VAL A 344 -23.67 -17.62 -3.30
C VAL A 344 -24.17 -16.39 -2.55
N LEU A 345 -25.36 -16.43 -1.95
CA LEU A 345 -25.92 -15.33 -1.16
C LEU A 345 -24.98 -14.92 -0.02
N SER A 346 -24.42 -15.90 0.70
CA SER A 346 -23.47 -15.64 1.79
C SER A 346 -22.18 -14.97 1.30
N LEU A 347 -21.62 -15.43 0.19
CA LEU A 347 -20.40 -14.84 -0.39
C LEU A 347 -20.65 -13.44 -0.97
N VAL A 348 -21.81 -13.21 -1.58
CA VAL A 348 -22.23 -11.89 -2.06
C VAL A 348 -22.42 -10.94 -0.88
N GLU A 349 -23.08 -11.39 0.20
CA GLU A 349 -23.25 -10.63 1.42
C GLU A 349 -21.89 -10.23 2.04
N PHE A 350 -20.97 -11.19 2.16
CA PHE A 350 -19.58 -10.90 2.54
C PHE A 350 -18.95 -9.84 1.63
N GLY A 351 -19.13 -9.99 0.32
CA GLY A 351 -18.66 -9.05 -0.68
C GLY A 351 -19.15 -7.63 -0.42
N TYR A 352 -20.43 -7.43 -0.11
CA TYR A 352 -21.03 -6.13 0.22
C TYR A 352 -20.55 -5.56 1.56
N ASP A 353 -20.54 -6.41 2.60
CA ASP A 353 -20.21 -5.99 3.97
C ASP A 353 -18.74 -5.59 4.10
N ASN A 354 -17.88 -6.22 3.30
CA ASN A 354 -16.45 -5.94 3.28
C ASN A 354 -16.06 -5.10 2.05
N HIS A 355 -17.02 -4.67 1.21
CA HIS A 355 -16.71 -3.88 0.00
C HIS A 355 -16.20 -2.48 0.35
N ALA A 356 -16.71 -1.88 1.42
CA ALA A 356 -16.28 -0.57 1.88
C ALA A 356 -14.84 -0.66 2.39
N ASP A 357 -14.49 -1.74 3.10
CA ASP A 357 -13.12 -2.03 3.52
C ASP A 357 -12.23 -2.36 2.32
N ALA A 358 -12.75 -3.07 1.32
CA ALA A 358 -12.09 -3.37 0.04
C ALA A 358 -11.89 -2.15 -0.88
N LEU A 359 -12.78 -1.14 -0.81
CA LEU A 359 -12.69 0.12 -1.55
C LEU A 359 -11.94 1.22 -0.77
N ARG A 360 -11.92 1.12 0.57
CA ARG A 360 -11.03 1.89 1.47
C ARG A 360 -9.63 1.30 1.51
N ILE A 361 -9.35 0.21 0.78
CA ILE A 361 -8.01 -0.16 0.34
C ILE A 361 -7.47 1.02 -0.46
N SER A 362 -6.84 1.96 0.24
CA SER A 362 -5.96 2.94 -0.36
C SER A 362 -4.96 2.18 -1.25
N PRO A 363 -4.47 2.74 -2.37
CA PRO A 363 -3.34 2.18 -3.12
C PRO A 363 -2.04 1.98 -2.29
N ASP A 364 -2.08 2.30 -1.00
CA ASP A 364 -1.06 2.05 0.02
C ASP A 364 -1.35 0.88 0.98
N ASN A 365 -2.48 0.18 0.85
CA ASN A 365 -2.82 -0.92 1.75
C ASN A 365 -2.04 -2.18 1.36
N GLY A 366 -1.44 -2.86 2.34
CA GLY A 366 -0.67 -4.09 2.12
C GLY A 366 -1.44 -5.19 1.37
N ILE A 367 -2.78 -5.11 1.31
CA ILE A 367 -3.65 -6.00 0.53
C ILE A 367 -3.31 -5.98 -0.98
N ILE A 368 -2.93 -4.84 -1.58
CA ILE A 368 -2.55 -4.82 -3.01
C ILE A 368 -1.23 -5.57 -3.24
N TYR A 369 -0.25 -5.37 -2.37
CA TYR A 369 1.02 -6.10 -2.42
C TYR A 369 0.82 -7.60 -2.14
N CYS A 370 -0.09 -7.94 -1.23
CA CYS A 370 -0.55 -9.31 -0.98
C CYS A 370 -1.15 -9.94 -2.25
N LEU A 371 -2.08 -9.25 -2.92
CA LEU A 371 -2.68 -9.72 -4.18
C LEU A 371 -1.65 -9.88 -5.30
N GLN A 372 -0.65 -8.99 -5.39
CA GLN A 372 0.45 -9.13 -6.34
C GLN A 372 1.33 -10.34 -6.01
N ARG A 373 1.63 -10.59 -4.73
CA ARG A 373 2.39 -11.78 -4.30
C ARG A 373 1.65 -13.08 -4.56
N LEU A 374 0.33 -13.07 -4.40
CA LEU A 374 -0.52 -14.23 -4.69
C LEU A 374 -0.53 -14.58 -6.19
N LYS A 375 -0.15 -13.65 -7.08
CA LYS A 375 0.03 -13.88 -8.53
C LYS A 375 1.39 -14.46 -8.89
N TYR A 376 2.33 -14.59 -7.96
CA TYR A 376 3.59 -15.27 -8.25
C TYR A 376 3.35 -16.77 -8.39
N GLU A 377 4.06 -17.40 -9.33
CA GLU A 377 3.89 -18.81 -9.69
C GLU A 377 3.92 -19.76 -8.48
N HIS A 378 4.77 -19.47 -7.49
CA HIS A 378 4.85 -20.26 -6.26
C HIS A 378 3.59 -20.16 -5.38
N ALA A 379 3.03 -18.95 -5.22
CA ALA A 379 1.79 -18.75 -4.49
C ALA A 379 0.58 -19.31 -5.27
N GLU A 380 0.58 -19.17 -6.59
CA GLU A 380 -0.42 -19.79 -7.45
C GLU A 380 -0.39 -21.32 -7.34
N LYS A 381 0.79 -21.95 -7.27
CA LYS A 381 0.93 -23.40 -7.02
C LYS A 381 0.39 -23.80 -5.65
N LYS A 382 0.68 -23.04 -4.58
CA LYS A 382 0.11 -23.27 -3.25
C LYS A 382 -1.42 -23.13 -3.24
N LEU A 383 -1.94 -22.09 -3.88
CA LEU A 383 -3.38 -21.90 -4.07
C LEU A 383 -3.99 -23.01 -4.94
N ALA A 384 -3.26 -23.51 -5.93
CA ALA A 384 -3.67 -24.65 -6.75
C ALA A 384 -3.67 -25.96 -5.94
N HIS A 385 -2.82 -26.09 -4.93
CA HIS A 385 -2.92 -27.19 -3.96
C HIS A 385 -4.15 -27.07 -3.08
N CYS A 386 -4.58 -25.85 -2.70
CA CYS A 386 -5.91 -25.65 -2.12
C CYS A 386 -7.02 -25.99 -3.14
N LYS A 387 -6.77 -25.83 -4.45
CA LYS A 387 -7.70 -26.18 -5.54
C LYS A 387 -7.81 -27.68 -5.84
N SER A 388 -7.11 -28.61 -5.17
CA SER A 388 -7.39 -30.04 -5.38
C SER A 388 -8.82 -30.44 -4.96
N MET A 389 -9.61 -29.50 -4.43
CA MET A 389 -11.07 -29.57 -4.21
C MET A 389 -11.94 -29.10 -5.39
N GLN A 390 -11.38 -28.75 -6.55
CA GLN A 390 -12.15 -28.48 -7.79
C GLN A 390 -13.06 -29.64 -8.19
N GLY A 391 -12.79 -30.86 -7.71
CA GLY A 391 -13.67 -32.01 -7.87
C GLY A 391 -15.03 -31.92 -7.15
N PHE A 392 -15.32 -30.85 -6.39
CA PHE A 392 -16.58 -30.73 -5.64
C PHE A 392 -17.60 -29.78 -6.27
N ILE A 393 -17.17 -28.61 -6.78
CA ILE A 393 -18.07 -27.69 -7.52
C ILE A 393 -18.36 -28.26 -8.92
N LEU A 394 -17.44 -29.08 -9.44
CA LEU A 394 -17.57 -29.84 -10.68
C LEU A 394 -17.47 -31.33 -10.37
N SER A 395 -18.17 -31.79 -9.32
CA SER A 395 -18.35 -33.23 -9.08
C SER A 395 -18.70 -33.93 -10.37
N ASP A 396 -18.23 -35.16 -10.50
CA ASP A 396 -18.46 -35.97 -11.69
C ASP A 396 -19.95 -36.32 -11.80
N PHE A 397 -20.76 -35.35 -12.25
CA PHE A 397 -22.19 -35.50 -12.51
C PHE A 397 -22.43 -36.58 -13.58
N ALA A 398 -21.40 -37.05 -14.30
CA ALA A 398 -21.53 -38.23 -15.14
C ALA A 398 -21.84 -39.49 -14.32
N THR A 399 -21.39 -39.56 -13.06
CA THR A 399 -21.73 -40.64 -12.10
C THR A 399 -22.86 -40.27 -11.14
N PHE A 400 -23.33 -39.02 -11.17
CA PHE A 400 -24.47 -38.51 -10.41
C PHE A 400 -24.39 -38.65 -8.88
N LYS A 401 -23.21 -38.94 -8.31
CA LYS A 401 -23.03 -38.96 -6.86
C LYS A 401 -22.81 -37.53 -6.37
N VAL A 402 -23.92 -36.82 -6.17
CA VAL A 402 -23.89 -35.54 -5.46
C VAL A 402 -23.43 -35.84 -4.04
N PRO A 403 -22.35 -35.20 -3.55
CA PRO A 403 -21.91 -35.42 -2.19
C PRO A 403 -23.01 -35.10 -1.19
N THR A 404 -22.90 -35.58 0.04
CA THR A 404 -23.82 -35.20 1.11
C THR A 404 -23.54 -33.77 1.56
N LYS A 405 -24.53 -33.11 2.20
CA LYS A 405 -24.36 -31.76 2.76
C LYS A 405 -23.12 -31.69 3.67
N ASN A 406 -22.90 -32.72 4.48
CA ASN A 406 -21.75 -32.79 5.39
C ASN A 406 -20.41 -32.84 4.64
N GLU A 407 -20.31 -33.61 3.56
CA GLU A 407 -19.08 -33.67 2.77
C GLU A 407 -18.81 -32.33 2.05
N ILE A 408 -19.84 -31.66 1.52
CA ILE A 408 -19.69 -30.31 0.95
C ILE A 408 -19.19 -29.33 2.01
N CYS A 409 -19.76 -29.40 3.20
CA CYS A 409 -19.43 -28.48 4.29
C CYS A 409 -18.02 -28.69 4.83
N GLN A 410 -17.61 -29.95 4.99
CA GLN A 410 -16.23 -30.27 5.37
C GLN A 410 -15.25 -29.75 4.31
N SER A 411 -15.51 -30.07 3.03
CA SER A 411 -14.69 -29.63 1.90
C SER A 411 -14.58 -28.09 1.81
N THR A 412 -15.70 -27.39 1.99
CA THR A 412 -15.73 -25.92 1.97
C THR A 412 -14.96 -25.32 3.14
N SER A 413 -15.05 -25.92 4.33
CA SER A 413 -14.28 -25.49 5.50
C SER A 413 -12.78 -25.69 5.28
N ASP A 414 -12.37 -26.87 4.82
CA ASP A 414 -10.99 -27.21 4.55
C ASP A 414 -10.38 -26.30 3.47
N PHE A 415 -11.14 -25.99 2.41
CA PHE A 415 -10.75 -25.03 1.40
C PHE A 415 -10.57 -23.62 1.99
N ALA A 416 -11.53 -23.14 2.77
CA ALA A 416 -11.44 -21.83 3.40
C ALA A 416 -10.25 -21.72 4.35
N ASP A 417 -9.94 -22.80 5.07
CA ASP A 417 -8.76 -22.89 5.95
C ASP A 417 -7.45 -22.90 5.16
N CYS A 418 -7.36 -23.72 4.10
CA CYS A 418 -6.20 -23.75 3.21
C CYS A 418 -5.95 -22.39 2.56
N LEU A 419 -7.01 -21.74 2.05
CA LEU A 419 -6.93 -20.43 1.43
C LEU A 419 -6.46 -19.38 2.45
N THR A 420 -7.11 -19.33 3.61
CA THR A 420 -6.77 -18.40 4.70
C THR A 420 -5.32 -18.56 5.12
N LYS A 421 -4.86 -19.79 5.32
CA LYS A 421 -3.47 -20.10 5.67
C LYS A 421 -2.51 -19.66 4.56
N THR A 422 -2.80 -20.01 3.30
CA THR A 422 -1.96 -19.65 2.15
C THR A 422 -1.84 -18.13 2.00
N VAL A 423 -2.95 -17.41 2.18
CA VAL A 423 -2.96 -15.95 2.14
C VAL A 423 -2.12 -15.38 3.29
N LYS A 424 -2.27 -15.87 4.53
CA LYS A 424 -1.45 -15.43 5.68
C LYS A 424 0.04 -15.72 5.53
N GLU A 425 0.41 -16.86 4.93
CA GLU A 425 1.81 -17.20 4.67
C GLU A 425 2.43 -16.36 3.54
N THR A 426 1.63 -16.03 2.53
CA THR A 426 2.11 -15.32 1.32
C THR A 426 2.15 -13.81 1.54
N CYS A 427 1.17 -13.31 2.27
CA CYS A 427 1.00 -11.90 2.55
C CYS A 427 1.75 -11.53 3.82
N ALA A 428 2.36 -10.34 3.86
CA ALA A 428 3.22 -9.96 4.98
C ALA A 428 2.42 -9.91 6.31
N PRO A 429 3.03 -10.30 7.45
CA PRO A 429 2.35 -10.47 8.73
C PRO A 429 1.80 -9.17 9.36
N ASP A 430 2.13 -8.01 8.78
CA ASP A 430 1.73 -6.67 9.22
C ASP A 430 0.44 -6.16 8.54
N ILE A 431 -0.16 -6.94 7.65
CA ILE A 431 -1.44 -6.59 7.03
C ILE A 431 -2.57 -7.11 7.91
N GLN A 432 -3.42 -6.21 8.44
CA GLN A 432 -4.62 -6.57 9.19
C GLN A 432 -5.68 -7.21 8.28
N ILE A 433 -5.43 -8.44 7.81
CA ILE A 433 -6.36 -9.24 7.00
C ILE A 433 -7.10 -10.29 7.84
N ASP A 434 -6.77 -10.45 9.11
CA ASP A 434 -7.36 -11.49 9.96
C ASP A 434 -8.88 -11.39 10.03
N THR A 435 -9.41 -10.17 10.21
CA THR A 435 -10.86 -9.92 10.21
C THR A 435 -11.49 -10.26 8.87
N LEU A 436 -10.85 -9.85 7.76
CA LEU A 436 -11.34 -10.13 6.40
C LEU A 436 -11.36 -11.64 6.11
N LEU A 437 -10.30 -12.36 6.49
CA LEU A 437 -10.18 -13.81 6.30
C LEU A 437 -11.14 -14.57 7.22
N ALA A 438 -11.34 -14.12 8.46
CA ALA A 438 -12.34 -14.68 9.36
C ALA A 438 -13.77 -14.49 8.82
N ASN A 439 -14.07 -13.29 8.31
CA ASN A 439 -15.35 -12.98 7.67
C ASN A 439 -15.55 -13.84 6.42
N PHE A 440 -14.52 -14.02 5.59
CA PHE A 440 -14.56 -14.88 4.41
C PHE A 440 -14.85 -16.33 4.82
N LYS A 441 -14.09 -16.89 5.77
CA LYS A 441 -14.31 -18.26 6.26
C LYS A 441 -15.73 -18.44 6.79
N SER A 442 -16.21 -17.50 7.61
CA SER A 442 -17.58 -17.52 8.14
C SER A 442 -18.62 -17.49 7.03
N ALA A 443 -18.39 -16.71 5.97
CA ALA A 443 -19.28 -16.63 4.82
C ALA A 443 -19.27 -17.93 4.00
N SER A 444 -18.10 -18.53 3.76
CA SER A 444 -17.98 -19.78 2.99
C SER A 444 -18.76 -20.94 3.62
N ILE A 445 -18.78 -21.03 4.96
CA ILE A 445 -19.47 -22.12 5.67
C ILE A 445 -20.89 -21.75 6.15
N LYS A 446 -21.41 -20.56 5.81
CA LYS A 446 -22.71 -20.11 6.33
C LYS A 446 -23.87 -21.02 5.91
N ALA A 447 -23.85 -21.53 4.68
CA ALA A 447 -24.88 -22.43 4.16
C ALA A 447 -24.86 -23.84 4.81
N CYS A 448 -23.81 -24.14 5.58
CA CYS A 448 -23.67 -25.39 6.31
C CYS A 448 -24.38 -25.40 7.66
N LYS A 449 -24.61 -24.22 8.23
CA LYS A 449 -25.41 -24.00 9.43
C LYS A 449 -26.87 -23.88 9.04
#